data_AF-A0A968TP01-F1
#
_entry.id   AF-A0A968TP01-F1
#
_cell.length_a   1.000
_cell.length_b   1.000
_cell.length_c   1.000
_cell.angle_alpha   90.00
_cell.angle_beta   90.00
_cell.angle_gamma   90.00
#
_symmetry.space_group_name_H-M   'P 1'
#
loop_
_entity.id
_entity.type
_entity.pdbx_description
1 polymer ?
#
loop_
_entity_poly.entity_id
_entity_poly.type
_entity_poly.pdbx_seq_one_letter_code
_entity_poly.pdbx_strand_id
1 'polypeptide(L)'
;MSGTYKAIGINLKGMPFGEADRLITVLTREYGLVRAIAPGSRKHDSSLRGRSGLFVVNNLLIVKGRNLDKITQAEAIESFTALSQDLTKLTASQYLAELALYQALSNQPQEELFVLLCDNLRQLEQLPSVHVLPFLTQAAFQLLALAGVAPIVHHCCVTQVPLIPSFAHPDWRVGFSVATGGTVTLEAMQQLPPDTNSPDTSSPDEAATRAAESGGSYVANRRSRPNCGFSLTLGNWDCCNIWPIAPSKMPLPPTICPNRAIPLGTRSSRFCATVPNFISRNRFARPLCLMPALLLLKLSFSRSP
;
A
#
# COMPACT_ATOMS: atom_id res chain seq x y z
N MET A 1 0.73 -2.12 33.68
CA MET A 1 0.21 -0.83 33.17
C MET A 1 -0.02 -0.98 31.68
N SER A 2 -1.25 -0.81 31.19
CA SER A 2 -1.53 -0.79 29.74
C SER A 2 -1.02 0.53 29.17
N GLY A 3 0.01 0.49 28.34
CA GLY A 3 0.54 1.68 27.68
C GLY A 3 -0.45 2.23 26.64
N THR A 4 -0.54 3.54 26.52
CA THR A 4 -1.26 4.22 25.44
C THR A 4 -0.24 4.64 24.39
N TYR A 5 -0.59 4.48 23.11
CA TYR A 5 0.25 4.90 21.98
C TYR A 5 -0.59 5.61 20.92
N LYS A 6 0.08 6.41 20.09
CA LYS A 6 -0.52 7.14 18.97
C LYS A 6 -0.08 6.50 17.67
N ALA A 7 -0.98 6.39 16.71
CA ALA A 7 -0.67 5.84 15.41
C ALA A 7 -1.52 6.49 14.32
N ILE A 8 -0.95 6.70 13.15
CA ILE A 8 -1.70 7.11 11.96
C ILE A 8 -1.98 5.85 11.14
N GLY A 9 -3.24 5.62 10.78
CA GLY A 9 -3.59 4.42 10.04
C GLY A 9 -4.92 4.48 9.32
N ILE A 10 -5.07 3.58 8.35
CA ILE A 10 -6.27 3.41 7.53
C ILE A 10 -7.03 2.14 7.93
N ASN A 11 -8.34 2.26 8.06
CA ASN A 11 -9.21 1.14 8.39
C ASN A 11 -9.41 0.24 7.16
N LEU A 12 -8.94 -1.01 7.21
CA LEU A 12 -9.03 -1.97 6.10
C LEU A 12 -10.23 -2.92 6.22
N LYS A 13 -10.56 -3.31 7.45
CA LYS A 13 -11.64 -4.27 7.73
C LYS A 13 -12.36 -3.90 9.01
N GLY A 14 -13.68 -4.03 9.01
CA GLY A 14 -14.53 -3.81 10.16
C GLY A 14 -15.54 -4.93 10.31
N MET A 15 -15.74 -5.41 11.54
CA MET A 15 -16.79 -6.37 11.86
C MET A 15 -17.49 -5.96 13.16
N PRO A 16 -18.79 -6.27 13.33
CA PRO A 16 -19.47 -6.02 14.60
C PRO A 16 -18.80 -6.80 15.72
N PHE A 17 -18.64 -6.17 16.88
CA PHE A 17 -18.09 -6.80 18.08
C PHE A 17 -19.03 -6.49 19.25
N GLY A 18 -19.75 -7.51 19.72
CA GLY A 18 -20.85 -7.29 20.67
C GLY A 18 -21.96 -6.40 20.09
N GLU A 19 -22.72 -5.75 20.97
CA GLU A 19 -23.89 -4.97 20.59
C GLU A 19 -23.52 -3.57 20.05
N ALA A 20 -22.64 -2.87 20.77
CA ALA A 20 -22.36 -1.45 20.52
C ALA A 20 -21.01 -1.18 19.81
N ASP A 21 -20.14 -2.19 19.70
CA ASP A 21 -18.75 -1.98 19.31
C ASP A 21 -18.45 -2.57 17.92
N ARG A 22 -17.29 -2.19 17.36
CA ARG A 22 -16.73 -2.77 16.13
C ARG A 22 -15.30 -3.20 16.40
N LEU A 23 -14.92 -4.36 15.87
CA LEU A 23 -13.53 -4.75 15.76
C LEU A 23 -13.01 -4.27 14.40
N ILE A 24 -11.96 -3.46 14.42
CA ILE A 24 -11.37 -2.85 13.23
C ILE A 24 -9.94 -3.37 13.08
N THR A 25 -9.58 -3.69 11.84
CA THR A 25 -8.20 -3.95 11.44
C THR A 25 -7.68 -2.73 10.72
N VAL A 26 -6.63 -2.13 11.28
CA VAL A 26 -6.05 -0.87 10.84
C VAL A 26 -4.63 -1.14 10.36
N LEU A 27 -4.31 -0.69 9.15
CA LEU A 27 -2.92 -0.60 8.69
C LEU A 27 -2.37 0.74 9.18
N THR A 28 -1.41 0.69 10.10
CA THR A 28 -0.76 1.86 10.68
C THR A 28 0.64 2.05 10.12
N ARG A 29 1.07 3.32 10.00
CA ARG A 29 2.40 3.68 9.53
C ARG A 29 3.49 3.19 10.49
N GLU A 30 3.25 3.34 11.79
CA GLU A 30 4.27 3.16 12.84
C GLU A 30 4.33 1.73 13.38
N TYR A 31 3.19 1.02 13.45
CA TYR A 31 3.09 -0.30 14.09
C TYR A 31 2.61 -1.41 13.15
N GLY A 32 2.38 -1.09 11.88
CA GLY A 32 1.90 -2.03 10.88
C GLY A 32 0.45 -2.43 11.16
N LEU A 33 0.14 -3.72 11.05
CA LEU A 33 -1.22 -4.21 11.20
C LEU A 33 -1.65 -4.30 12.67
N VAL A 34 -2.65 -3.49 13.04
CA VAL A 34 -3.22 -3.40 14.39
C VAL A 34 -4.69 -3.82 14.36
N ARG A 35 -5.09 -4.68 15.30
CA ARG A 35 -6.49 -5.07 15.52
C ARG A 35 -6.98 -4.43 16.82
N ALA A 36 -7.98 -3.57 16.73
CA ALA A 36 -8.47 -2.82 17.88
C ALA A 36 -9.99 -2.71 17.89
N ILE A 37 -10.54 -2.70 19.10
CA ILE A 37 -11.97 -2.47 19.35
C ILE A 37 -12.22 -0.96 19.34
N ALA A 38 -13.21 -0.53 18.57
CA ALA A 38 -13.79 0.81 18.61
C ALA A 38 -15.07 0.78 19.47
N PRO A 39 -14.97 1.09 20.78
CA PRO A 39 -16.07 0.99 21.72
C PRO A 39 -17.17 1.99 21.40
N GLY A 40 -18.43 1.55 21.47
CA GLY A 40 -19.61 2.35 21.21
C GLY A 40 -19.74 2.84 19.77
N SER A 41 -18.88 2.44 18.83
CA SER A 41 -18.88 2.93 17.45
C SER A 41 -20.17 2.66 16.68
N ARG A 42 -21.02 1.73 17.12
CA ARG A 42 -22.33 1.46 16.51
C ARG A 42 -23.45 2.32 17.08
N LYS A 43 -23.26 2.97 18.24
CA LYS A 43 -24.25 3.89 18.82
C LYS A 43 -24.42 5.12 17.93
N HIS A 44 -25.64 5.66 17.89
CA HIS A 44 -25.95 6.84 17.06
C HIS A 44 -25.13 8.07 17.49
N ASP A 45 -25.00 8.31 18.80
CA ASP A 45 -24.31 9.48 19.35
C ASP A 45 -22.79 9.29 19.55
N SER A 46 -22.20 8.29 18.90
CA SER A 46 -20.79 7.96 19.10
C SER A 46 -19.86 8.81 18.25
N SER A 47 -18.87 9.41 18.89
CA SER A 47 -17.78 10.12 18.22
C SER A 47 -16.91 9.20 17.32
N LEU A 48 -16.95 7.89 17.54
CA LEU A 48 -16.22 6.90 16.75
C LEU A 48 -17.03 6.35 15.56
N ARG A 49 -18.30 6.72 15.40
CA ARG A 49 -19.20 6.12 14.40
C ARG A 49 -18.69 6.26 12.97
N GLY A 50 -18.51 7.50 12.49
CA GLY A 50 -17.98 7.77 11.15
C GLY A 50 -16.52 7.36 10.99
N ARG A 51 -15.72 7.56 12.05
CA ARG A 51 -14.27 7.30 12.06
C ARG A 51 -13.92 5.81 12.02
N SER A 52 -14.86 4.95 12.42
CA SER A 52 -14.76 3.49 12.33
C SER A 52 -15.14 2.93 10.95
N GLY A 53 -15.47 3.77 9.98
CA GLY A 53 -15.78 3.36 8.61
C GLY A 53 -14.57 2.77 7.88
N LEU A 54 -14.82 2.01 6.82
CA LEU A 54 -13.76 1.53 5.92
C LEU A 54 -13.13 2.71 5.18
N PHE A 55 -11.85 2.59 4.85
CA PHE A 55 -11.10 3.59 4.06
C PHE A 55 -11.11 5.00 4.69
N VAL A 56 -11.10 5.06 6.03
CA VAL A 56 -10.88 6.29 6.77
C VAL A 56 -9.48 6.26 7.35
N VAL A 57 -8.69 7.28 7.02
CA VAL A 57 -7.37 7.53 7.60
C VAL A 57 -7.56 8.34 8.88
N ASN A 58 -7.10 7.79 10.00
CA ASN A 58 -7.27 8.40 11.30
C ASN A 58 -5.91 8.59 12.01
N ASN A 59 -5.79 9.68 12.75
CA ASN A 59 -4.87 9.77 13.87
C ASN A 59 -5.54 9.12 15.10
N LEU A 60 -4.98 8.01 15.57
CA LEU A 60 -5.57 7.16 16.58
C LEU A 60 -4.84 7.27 17.91
N LEU A 61 -5.59 7.31 19.00
CA LEU A 61 -5.08 7.09 20.35
C LEU A 61 -5.55 5.71 20.84
N ILE A 62 -4.61 4.80 21.01
CA ILE A 62 -4.88 3.39 21.26
C ILE A 62 -4.31 2.99 22.63
N VAL A 63 -5.14 2.35 23.45
CA VAL A 63 -4.70 1.71 24.69
C VAL A 63 -4.37 0.25 24.37
N LYS A 64 -3.12 -0.13 24.67
CA LYS A 64 -2.63 -1.48 24.46
C LYS A 64 -3.30 -2.45 25.42
N GLY A 65 -4.03 -3.42 24.88
CA GLY A 65 -4.70 -4.44 25.67
C GLY A 65 -3.83 -5.69 25.88
N ARG A 66 -4.37 -6.68 26.59
CA ARG A 66 -3.72 -8.00 26.70
C ARG A 66 -3.86 -8.81 25.41
N ASN A 67 -5.06 -8.81 24.84
CA ASN A 67 -5.41 -9.60 23.65
C ASN A 67 -5.84 -8.71 22.47
N LEU A 68 -6.63 -7.67 22.75
CA LEU A 68 -7.14 -6.73 21.76
C LEU A 68 -6.91 -5.32 22.27
N ASP A 69 -6.41 -4.47 21.38
CA ASP A 69 -6.22 -3.07 21.66
C ASP A 69 -7.56 -2.33 21.63
N LYS A 70 -7.61 -1.16 22.27
CA LYS A 70 -8.84 -0.36 22.36
C LYS A 70 -8.58 1.05 21.83
N ILE A 71 -9.33 1.45 20.82
CA ILE A 71 -9.33 2.82 20.30
C ILE A 71 -10.06 3.69 21.31
N THR A 72 -9.38 4.70 21.84
CA THR A 72 -9.96 5.66 22.79
C THR A 72 -10.37 6.95 22.11
N GLN A 73 -9.56 7.42 21.16
CA GLN A 73 -9.84 8.59 20.34
C GLN A 73 -9.42 8.30 18.91
N ALA A 74 -10.16 8.88 17.97
CA ALA A 74 -9.83 8.89 16.56
C ALA A 74 -10.10 10.29 16.04
N GLU A 75 -9.19 10.81 15.23
CA GLU A 75 -9.35 12.07 14.49
C GLU A 75 -9.16 11.74 13.01
N ALA A 76 -10.20 11.99 12.20
CA ALA A 76 -10.14 11.69 10.76
C ALA A 76 -9.24 12.71 10.07
N ILE A 77 -8.21 12.22 9.39
CA ILE A 77 -7.30 13.02 8.56
C ILE A 77 -7.85 13.09 7.13
N GLU A 78 -8.22 11.93 6.60
CA GLU A 78 -8.72 11.76 5.23
C GLU A 78 -9.77 10.64 5.22
N SER A 79 -10.79 10.76 4.38
CA SER A 79 -11.86 9.78 4.28
C SER A 79 -12.27 9.61 2.84
N PHE A 80 -12.16 8.38 2.32
CA PHE A 80 -12.49 8.07 0.93
C PHE A 80 -13.97 7.66 0.80
N THR A 81 -14.89 8.55 1.16
CA THR A 81 -16.33 8.24 1.18
C THR A 81 -16.92 8.09 -0.22
N ALA A 82 -16.33 8.71 -1.24
CA ALA A 82 -16.84 8.61 -2.60
C ALA A 82 -16.58 7.24 -3.22
N LEU A 83 -15.58 6.49 -2.72
CA LEU A 83 -15.37 5.08 -3.09
C LEU A 83 -16.59 4.22 -2.76
N SER A 84 -17.34 4.54 -1.71
CA SER A 84 -18.54 3.79 -1.32
C SER A 84 -19.77 4.12 -2.17
N GLN A 85 -19.72 5.17 -2.99
CA GLN A 85 -20.83 5.60 -3.84
C GLN A 85 -20.86 4.89 -5.19
N ASP A 86 -19.72 4.35 -5.64
CA ASP A 86 -19.58 3.57 -6.87
C ASP A 86 -19.16 2.14 -6.52
N LEU A 87 -20.02 1.17 -6.85
CA LEU A 87 -19.78 -0.24 -6.55
C LEU A 87 -18.47 -0.76 -7.18
N THR A 88 -18.14 -0.35 -8.40
CA THR A 88 -16.94 -0.80 -9.10
C THR A 88 -15.68 -0.29 -8.39
N LYS A 89 -15.68 0.97 -7.96
CA LYS A 89 -14.58 1.54 -7.16
C LYS A 89 -14.49 0.91 -5.79
N LEU A 90 -15.63 0.67 -5.13
CA LEU A 90 -15.67 0.02 -3.82
C LEU A 90 -15.05 -1.38 -3.87
N THR A 91 -15.43 -2.18 -4.87
CA THR A 91 -14.88 -3.53 -5.07
C THR A 91 -13.38 -3.50 -5.35
N ALA A 92 -12.92 -2.58 -6.22
CA ALA A 92 -11.49 -2.41 -6.49
C ALA A 92 -10.70 -1.98 -5.24
N SER A 93 -11.26 -1.07 -4.44
CA SER A 93 -10.66 -0.60 -3.18
C SER A 93 -10.53 -1.73 -2.17
N GLN A 94 -11.58 -2.55 -2.03
CA GLN A 94 -11.56 -3.71 -1.16
C GLN A 94 -10.54 -4.74 -1.62
N TYR A 95 -10.41 -4.96 -2.94
CA TYR A 95 -9.39 -5.86 -3.49
C TYR A 95 -7.97 -5.41 -3.12
N LEU A 96 -7.66 -4.12 -3.30
CA LEU A 96 -6.37 -3.56 -2.89
C LEU A 96 -6.14 -3.65 -1.37
N ALA A 97 -7.19 -3.46 -0.58
CA ALA A 97 -7.11 -3.61 0.88
C ALA A 97 -6.84 -5.07 1.31
N GLU A 98 -7.43 -6.06 0.64
CA GLU A 98 -7.12 -7.47 0.89
C GLU A 98 -5.66 -7.79 0.53
N LEU A 99 -5.15 -7.29 -0.61
CA LEU A 99 -3.74 -7.43 -0.95
C LEU A 99 -2.82 -6.82 0.13
N ALA A 100 -3.15 -5.62 0.60
CA ALA A 100 -2.40 -4.98 1.68
C ALA A 100 -2.51 -5.78 2.99
N LEU A 101 -3.66 -6.38 3.31
CA LEU A 101 -3.84 -7.24 4.48
C LEU A 101 -2.97 -8.49 4.44
N TYR A 102 -2.79 -9.09 3.25
CA TYR A 102 -1.90 -10.25 3.09
C TYR A 102 -0.42 -9.91 3.24
N GLN A 103 -0.03 -8.68 2.89
CA GLN A 103 1.37 -8.22 2.92
C GLN A 103 1.76 -7.60 4.27
N ALA A 104 0.83 -6.97 4.97
CA ALA A 104 1.11 -6.21 6.18
C ALA A 104 1.54 -7.10 7.35
N LEU A 105 2.64 -6.72 8.00
CA LEU A 105 3.11 -7.34 9.23
C LEU A 105 2.62 -6.57 10.47
N SER A 106 2.41 -7.27 11.58
CA SER A 106 2.09 -6.66 12.87
C SER A 106 3.35 -6.29 13.65
N ASN A 107 3.27 -5.23 14.46
CA ASN A 107 4.34 -4.73 15.35
C ASN A 107 5.62 -4.28 14.63
N GLN A 108 5.52 -3.89 13.37
CA GLN A 108 6.64 -3.34 12.59
C GLN A 108 6.15 -2.15 11.77
N PRO A 109 6.98 -1.11 11.55
CA PRO A 109 6.59 0.02 10.71
C PRO A 109 6.31 -0.44 9.28
N GLN A 110 5.21 0.04 8.70
CA GLN A 110 4.76 -0.32 7.34
C GLN A 110 4.46 0.95 6.54
N GLU A 111 5.36 1.93 6.61
CA GLU A 111 5.15 3.25 5.99
C GLU A 111 4.96 3.18 4.48
N GLU A 112 5.81 2.44 3.77
CA GLU A 112 5.75 2.35 2.31
C GLU A 112 4.43 1.73 1.85
N LEU A 113 3.99 0.65 2.49
CA LEU A 113 2.72 0.00 2.19
C LEU A 113 1.52 0.91 2.51
N PHE A 114 1.58 1.62 3.64
CA PHE A 114 0.54 2.57 4.04
C PHE A 114 0.40 3.70 3.02
N VAL A 115 1.52 4.33 2.63
CA VAL A 115 1.54 5.44 1.67
C VAL A 115 1.05 4.97 0.30
N LEU A 116 1.60 3.84 -0.20
CA LEU A 116 1.22 3.29 -1.50
C LEU A 116 -0.26 2.96 -1.58
N LEU A 117 -0.83 2.35 -0.53
CA LEU A 117 -2.26 2.06 -0.48
C LEU A 117 -3.10 3.33 -0.49
N CYS A 118 -2.75 4.32 0.34
CA CYS A 118 -3.50 5.59 0.40
C CYS A 118 -3.45 6.34 -0.94
N ASP A 119 -2.29 6.35 -1.61
CA ASP A 119 -2.13 6.99 -2.91
C ASP A 119 -2.96 6.28 -3.99
N ASN A 120 -2.99 4.95 -3.97
CA ASN A 120 -3.82 4.17 -4.89
C ASN A 120 -5.32 4.40 -4.66
N LEU A 121 -5.78 4.46 -3.39
CA LEU A 121 -7.17 4.76 -3.08
C LEU A 121 -7.56 6.19 -3.49
N ARG A 122 -6.67 7.17 -3.30
CA ARG A 122 -6.90 8.56 -3.71
C ARG A 122 -7.02 8.71 -5.23
N GLN A 123 -6.19 8.00 -5.99
CA GLN A 123 -6.28 7.96 -7.46
C GLN A 123 -7.58 7.27 -7.90
N LEU A 124 -7.91 6.13 -7.30
CA LEU A 124 -9.13 5.38 -7.61
C LEU A 124 -10.41 6.19 -7.37
N GLU A 125 -10.43 7.02 -6.34
CA GLU A 125 -11.56 7.90 -6.04
C GLU A 125 -11.83 8.89 -7.18
N GLN A 126 -10.78 9.44 -7.78
CA GLN A 126 -10.85 10.45 -8.86
C GLN A 126 -11.03 9.86 -10.26
N LEU A 127 -10.74 8.56 -10.43
CA LEU A 127 -10.77 7.90 -11.74
C LEU A 127 -12.20 7.70 -12.26
N PRO A 128 -12.46 7.89 -13.57
CA PRO A 128 -13.72 7.45 -14.19
C PRO A 128 -13.89 5.92 -14.12
N SER A 129 -15.11 5.43 -13.94
CA SER A 129 -15.38 3.99 -13.72
C SER A 129 -14.88 3.10 -14.86
N VAL A 130 -14.79 3.61 -16.10
CA VAL A 130 -14.25 2.89 -17.28
C VAL A 130 -12.76 2.53 -17.14
N HIS A 131 -12.00 3.27 -16.34
CA HIS A 131 -10.57 3.07 -16.15
C HIS A 131 -10.22 2.31 -14.86
N VAL A 132 -11.21 1.85 -14.09
CA VAL A 132 -10.96 1.16 -12.81
C VAL A 132 -10.22 -0.15 -13.01
N LEU A 133 -10.57 -0.96 -14.01
CA LEU A 133 -9.93 -2.25 -14.25
C LEU A 133 -8.43 -2.12 -14.62
N PRO A 134 -8.02 -1.32 -15.62
CA PRO A 134 -6.59 -1.15 -15.92
C PRO A 134 -5.82 -0.46 -14.78
N PHE A 135 -6.48 0.40 -13.99
CA PHE A 135 -5.86 0.96 -12.80
C PHE A 135 -5.63 -0.10 -11.72
N LEU A 136 -6.62 -0.97 -11.48
CA LEU A 136 -6.56 -2.03 -10.49
C LEU A 136 -5.40 -2.99 -10.77
N THR A 137 -5.19 -3.36 -12.05
CA THR A 137 -4.06 -4.21 -12.42
C THR A 137 -2.73 -3.51 -12.15
N GLN A 138 -2.58 -2.24 -12.53
CA GLN A 138 -1.39 -1.44 -12.22
C GLN A 138 -1.13 -1.37 -10.71
N ALA A 139 -2.15 -1.02 -9.91
CA ALA A 139 -2.02 -0.88 -8.46
C ALA A 139 -1.68 -2.22 -7.78
N ALA A 140 -2.27 -3.33 -8.26
CA ALA A 140 -1.92 -4.67 -7.78
C ALA A 140 -0.45 -5.00 -8.08
N PHE A 141 0.05 -4.69 -9.28
CA PHE A 141 1.45 -4.86 -9.64
C PHE A 141 2.40 -4.04 -8.75
N GLN A 142 2.04 -2.80 -8.43
CA GLN A 142 2.82 -1.96 -7.50
C GLN A 142 2.90 -2.58 -6.11
N LEU A 143 1.78 -3.10 -5.58
CA LEU A 143 1.75 -3.79 -4.29
C LEU A 143 2.59 -5.08 -4.33
N LEU A 144 2.53 -5.86 -5.41
CA LEU A 144 3.34 -7.07 -5.58
C LEU A 144 4.85 -6.73 -5.66
N ALA A 145 5.20 -5.63 -6.33
CA ALA A 145 6.57 -5.15 -6.41
C ALA A 145 7.10 -4.72 -5.03
N LEU A 146 6.28 -4.00 -4.26
CA LEU A 146 6.63 -3.63 -2.88
C LEU A 146 6.83 -4.87 -1.99
N ALA A 147 6.03 -5.91 -2.19
CA ALA A 147 6.17 -7.18 -1.49
C ALA A 147 7.36 -8.04 -1.97
N GLY A 148 8.07 -7.63 -3.02
CA GLY A 148 9.21 -8.37 -3.58
C GLY A 148 8.83 -9.63 -4.36
N VAL A 149 7.56 -9.74 -4.77
CA VAL A 149 7.00 -10.91 -5.51
C VAL A 149 6.35 -10.48 -6.82
N ALA A 150 6.79 -9.35 -7.40
CA ALA A 150 6.31 -8.92 -8.70
C ALA A 150 6.68 -9.94 -9.79
N PRO A 151 5.73 -10.32 -10.64
CA PRO A 151 6.01 -11.26 -11.71
C PRO A 151 6.84 -10.59 -12.81
N ILE A 152 7.71 -11.37 -13.44
CA ILE A 152 8.48 -10.92 -14.61
C ILE A 152 7.54 -10.87 -15.80
N VAL A 153 7.46 -9.72 -16.49
CA VAL A 153 6.56 -9.50 -17.63
C VAL A 153 7.28 -9.09 -18.93
N HIS A 154 8.57 -8.76 -18.85
CA HIS A 154 9.35 -8.27 -19.99
C HIS A 154 10.18 -9.37 -20.67
N HIS A 155 10.43 -10.47 -19.97
CA HIS A 155 11.25 -11.58 -20.44
C HIS A 155 10.54 -12.90 -20.17
N CYS A 156 10.80 -13.89 -21.01
CA CYS A 156 10.37 -15.25 -20.75
C CYS A 156 11.15 -15.82 -19.57
N CYS A 157 10.47 -16.30 -18.52
CA CYS A 157 11.14 -16.87 -17.34
C CYS A 157 11.98 -18.12 -17.66
N VAL A 158 11.66 -18.82 -18.74
CA VAL A 158 12.37 -20.06 -19.15
C VAL A 158 13.50 -19.74 -20.11
N THR A 159 13.21 -19.05 -21.22
CA THR A 159 14.19 -18.83 -22.30
C THR A 159 15.01 -17.56 -22.11
N GLN A 160 14.61 -16.67 -21.21
CA GLN A 160 15.22 -15.34 -20.98
C GLN A 160 15.18 -14.40 -22.19
N VAL A 161 14.43 -14.77 -23.24
CA VAL A 161 14.22 -13.94 -24.42
C VAL A 161 13.25 -12.80 -24.10
N PRO A 162 13.54 -11.55 -24.54
CA PRO A 162 12.62 -10.43 -24.36
C PRO A 162 11.30 -10.66 -25.08
N LEU A 163 10.19 -10.37 -24.40
CA LEU A 163 8.85 -10.47 -24.95
C LEU A 163 8.48 -9.14 -25.61
N ILE A 164 8.47 -9.13 -26.94
CA ILE A 164 8.08 -7.95 -27.72
C ILE A 164 6.64 -8.14 -28.21
N PRO A 165 5.67 -7.35 -27.70
CA PRO A 165 4.29 -7.44 -28.14
C PRO A 165 4.17 -6.98 -29.60
N SER A 166 3.64 -7.86 -30.45
CA SER A 166 3.33 -7.53 -31.84
C SER A 166 1.86 -7.11 -31.96
N PHE A 167 1.58 -5.81 -31.91
CA PHE A 167 0.22 -5.27 -32.10
C PHE A 167 -0.30 -5.40 -33.54
N ALA A 168 0.54 -5.79 -34.49
CA ALA A 168 0.12 -6.09 -35.87
C ALA A 168 -0.66 -7.40 -36.00
N HIS A 169 -0.48 -8.32 -35.04
CA HIS A 169 -1.11 -9.63 -35.04
C HIS A 169 -2.15 -9.68 -33.92
N PRO A 170 -3.46 -9.76 -34.22
CA PRO A 170 -4.51 -9.74 -33.20
C PRO A 170 -4.46 -10.97 -32.27
N ASP A 171 -3.83 -12.06 -32.71
CA ASP A 171 -3.67 -13.30 -31.94
C ASP A 171 -2.35 -13.41 -31.18
N TRP A 172 -1.57 -12.31 -31.09
CA TRP A 172 -0.34 -12.34 -30.30
C TRP A 172 -0.67 -12.61 -28.82
N ARG A 173 -0.09 -13.69 -28.27
CA ARG A 173 -0.35 -14.18 -26.91
C ARG A 173 0.95 -14.63 -26.27
N VAL A 174 0.99 -14.54 -24.95
CA VAL A 174 2.04 -15.10 -24.10
C VAL A 174 1.39 -15.92 -23.00
N GLY A 175 2.10 -16.95 -22.52
CA GLY A 175 1.70 -17.70 -21.34
C GLY A 175 2.06 -16.96 -20.06
N PHE A 176 1.40 -17.31 -18.97
CA PHE A 176 1.76 -16.90 -17.61
C PHE A 176 1.81 -18.14 -16.73
N SER A 177 2.92 -18.34 -16.03
CA SER A 177 3.09 -19.46 -15.12
C SER A 177 3.48 -18.95 -13.74
N VAL A 178 2.68 -19.33 -12.75
CA VAL A 178 2.91 -18.97 -11.34
C VAL A 178 4.17 -19.67 -10.82
N ALA A 179 4.39 -20.93 -11.21
CA ALA A 179 5.55 -21.72 -10.79
C ALA A 179 6.88 -21.10 -11.25
N THR A 180 6.92 -20.53 -12.46
CA THR A 180 8.11 -19.84 -13.00
C THR A 180 8.17 -18.35 -12.64
N GLY A 181 7.14 -17.82 -11.96
CA GLY A 181 7.12 -16.46 -11.46
C GLY A 181 6.85 -15.38 -12.51
N GLY A 182 6.24 -15.71 -13.65
CA GLY A 182 5.94 -14.70 -14.65
C GLY A 182 5.53 -15.20 -16.03
N THR A 183 5.84 -14.37 -17.03
CA THR A 183 5.49 -14.61 -18.43
C THR A 183 6.40 -15.64 -19.08
N VAL A 184 5.81 -16.49 -19.90
CA VAL A 184 6.50 -17.57 -20.62
C VAL A 184 6.05 -17.58 -22.07
N THR A 185 6.98 -17.80 -23.01
CA THR A 185 6.64 -18.01 -24.43
C THR A 185 5.80 -19.27 -24.60
N LEU A 186 4.87 -19.29 -25.55
CA LEU A 186 3.99 -20.46 -25.76
C LEU A 186 4.76 -21.76 -26.01
N GLU A 187 5.89 -21.68 -26.74
CA GLU A 187 6.79 -22.81 -26.98
C GLU A 187 7.38 -23.38 -25.69
N ALA A 188 7.85 -22.50 -24.80
CA ALA A 188 8.42 -22.89 -23.51
C ALA A 188 7.34 -23.36 -22.52
N MET A 189 6.09 -22.91 -22.66
CA MET A 189 4.99 -23.35 -21.81
C MET A 189 4.67 -24.84 -22.01
N GLN A 190 4.84 -25.36 -23.23
CA GLN A 190 4.64 -26.79 -23.53
C GLN A 190 5.67 -27.71 -22.84
N GLN A 191 6.80 -27.14 -22.40
CA GLN A 191 7.90 -27.87 -21.76
C GLN A 191 7.77 -27.90 -20.23
N LEU A 192 6.86 -27.09 -19.67
CA LEU A 192 6.65 -27.05 -18.23
C LEU A 192 5.80 -28.25 -17.77
N PRO A 193 6.09 -28.83 -16.59
CA PRO A 193 5.19 -29.80 -16.00
C PRO A 193 3.81 -29.16 -15.78
N PRO A 194 2.71 -29.91 -15.98
CA PRO A 194 1.36 -29.38 -15.74
C PRO A 194 1.22 -28.95 -14.28
N ASP A 195 0.61 -27.79 -14.04
CA ASP A 195 0.39 -27.24 -12.71
C ASP A 195 -0.51 -28.20 -11.90
N THR A 196 0.07 -29.02 -11.02
CA THR A 196 -0.67 -29.99 -10.17
C THR A 196 -1.53 -29.35 -9.08
N ASN A 197 -1.62 -28.01 -9.05
CA ASN A 197 -2.36 -27.23 -8.06
C ASN A 197 -3.46 -26.35 -8.68
N SER A 198 -3.78 -26.50 -9.97
CA SER A 198 -5.04 -25.95 -10.47
C SER A 198 -6.20 -26.69 -9.78
N PRO A 199 -7.15 -26.03 -9.11
CA PRO A 199 -8.38 -26.70 -8.73
C PRO A 199 -9.00 -27.21 -10.04
N ASP A 200 -9.14 -28.53 -10.15
CA ASP A 200 -9.73 -29.17 -11.32
C ASP A 200 -11.01 -28.43 -11.70
N THR A 201 -10.98 -27.71 -12.82
CA THR A 201 -12.18 -27.44 -13.61
C THR A 201 -12.64 -28.76 -14.21
N SER A 202 -13.09 -29.67 -13.35
CA SER A 202 -14.09 -30.64 -13.74
C SER A 202 -15.36 -29.86 -14.06
N SER A 203 -15.95 -30.19 -15.20
CA SER A 203 -17.20 -29.64 -15.69
C SER A 203 -18.31 -29.64 -14.62
N PRO A 204 -19.31 -28.73 -14.69
CA PRO A 204 -20.34 -28.59 -13.67
C PRO A 204 -21.23 -29.83 -13.45
N ASP A 205 -21.15 -30.84 -14.33
CA ASP A 205 -22.14 -31.93 -14.39
C ASP A 205 -21.80 -33.15 -13.50
N GLU A 206 -20.56 -33.32 -13.02
CA GLU A 206 -20.21 -34.47 -12.16
C GLU A 206 -20.25 -34.19 -10.65
N ALA A 207 -20.18 -32.92 -10.24
CA ALA A 207 -20.14 -32.55 -8.82
C ALA A 207 -21.51 -32.67 -8.13
N ALA A 208 -22.61 -32.53 -8.89
CA ALA A 208 -23.96 -32.63 -8.35
C ALA A 208 -24.32 -34.05 -7.89
N THR A 209 -23.75 -35.09 -8.53
CA THR A 209 -24.11 -36.48 -8.26
C THR A 209 -23.40 -37.04 -7.01
N ARG A 210 -22.24 -36.49 -6.63
CA ARG A 210 -21.48 -36.98 -5.45
C ARG A 210 -21.91 -36.35 -4.12
N ALA A 211 -22.64 -35.24 -4.14
CA ALA A 211 -23.08 -34.54 -2.92
C ALA A 211 -24.35 -35.13 -2.28
N ALA A 212 -25.03 -36.08 -2.96
CA ALA A 212 -26.28 -36.66 -2.48
C ALA A 212 -26.12 -37.88 -1.55
N GLU A 213 -24.94 -38.48 -1.46
CA GLU A 213 -24.78 -39.80 -0.80
C GLU A 213 -24.03 -39.80 0.55
N SER A 214 -23.37 -38.72 0.95
CA SER A 214 -22.62 -38.70 2.23
C SER A 214 -23.21 -37.73 3.24
N GLY A 215 -24.23 -38.18 3.97
CA GLY A 215 -24.58 -37.59 5.26
C GLY A 215 -23.47 -37.85 6.28
N GLY A 216 -22.97 -36.81 6.95
CA GLY A 216 -22.12 -36.97 8.14
C GLY A 216 -21.08 -35.88 8.40
N SER A 217 -21.33 -35.11 9.46
CA SER A 217 -20.35 -34.58 10.44
C SER A 217 -19.02 -34.01 9.91
N TYR A 218 -18.95 -32.67 9.81
CA TYR A 218 -17.68 -31.95 9.64
C TYR A 218 -16.88 -31.92 10.96
N VAL A 219 -15.81 -32.69 11.02
CA VAL A 219 -14.68 -32.48 11.94
C VAL A 219 -13.51 -31.93 11.12
N ALA A 220 -13.18 -30.65 11.31
CA ALA A 220 -12.07 -30.00 10.63
C ALA A 220 -10.72 -30.46 11.22
N ASN A 221 -9.98 -31.29 10.48
CA ASN A 221 -8.65 -31.73 10.88
C ASN A 221 -7.59 -30.70 10.49
N ARG A 222 -6.84 -30.22 11.50
CA ARG A 222 -5.71 -29.30 11.37
C ARG A 222 -4.43 -30.12 11.14
N ARG A 223 -3.81 -30.05 9.96
CA ARG A 223 -2.45 -30.56 9.69
C ARG A 223 -1.72 -29.53 8.81
N SER A 224 -0.83 -28.72 9.40
CA SER A 224 0.63 -28.91 9.59
C SER A 224 1.44 -28.31 8.43
N ARG A 225 2.07 -27.15 8.69
CA ARG A 225 2.96 -26.42 7.77
C ARG A 225 4.27 -27.19 7.55
N PRO A 226 4.82 -27.28 6.34
CA PRO A 226 6.21 -27.66 6.16
C PRO A 226 7.13 -26.45 6.39
N ASN A 227 8.16 -26.68 7.20
CA ASN A 227 9.31 -25.79 7.37
C ASN A 227 10.07 -25.67 6.04
N CYS A 228 10.23 -24.46 5.50
CA CYS A 228 11.25 -24.17 4.50
C CYS A 228 12.18 -23.10 5.08
N GLY A 229 13.33 -23.54 5.57
CA GLY A 229 14.44 -22.65 5.87
C GLY A 229 15.14 -22.27 4.57
N PHE A 230 15.24 -20.98 4.29
CA PHE A 230 16.02 -20.46 3.17
C PHE A 230 17.10 -19.51 3.70
N SER A 231 18.35 -19.89 3.48
CA SER A 231 19.55 -19.10 3.78
C SER A 231 19.81 -18.16 2.60
N LEU A 232 19.66 -16.86 2.82
CA LEU A 232 19.99 -15.83 1.83
C LEU A 232 21.47 -15.43 1.96
N THR A 233 22.24 -15.68 0.91
CA THR A 233 23.47 -14.95 0.64
C THR A 233 23.11 -13.66 -0.11
N LEU A 234 23.55 -12.52 0.44
CA LEU A 234 23.32 -11.18 -0.10
C LEU A 234 24.08 -10.99 -1.41
N GLY A 235 23.36 -10.80 -2.51
CA GLY A 235 23.85 -10.18 -3.73
C GLY A 235 23.17 -8.81 -3.91
N ASN A 236 23.98 -7.77 -4.10
CA ASN A 236 23.57 -6.38 -4.33
C ASN A 236 22.53 -6.25 -5.46
N TRP A 237 21.42 -5.55 -5.18
CA TRP A 237 20.51 -5.02 -6.20
C TRP A 237 20.50 -3.49 -6.10
N ASP A 238 21.02 -2.83 -7.13
CA ASP A 238 20.95 -1.39 -7.30
C ASP A 238 19.52 -0.98 -7.73
N CYS A 239 18.74 -0.45 -6.78
CA CYS A 239 17.34 -0.03 -6.98
C CYS A 239 17.15 1.31 -7.73
N CYS A 240 18.18 1.90 -8.33
CA CYS A 240 18.12 3.32 -8.72
C CYS A 240 17.45 3.67 -10.06
N ASN A 241 17.00 2.73 -10.90
CA ASN A 241 16.70 3.05 -12.31
C ASN A 241 15.31 2.66 -12.84
N ILE A 242 14.24 2.67 -12.03
CA ILE A 242 12.92 2.24 -12.56
C ILE A 242 11.82 3.33 -12.58
N TRP A 243 11.87 4.45 -11.84
CA TRP A 243 10.87 5.54 -12.01
C TRP A 243 11.40 6.94 -11.66
N PRO A 244 11.19 7.98 -12.49
CA PRO A 244 11.50 9.36 -12.15
C PRO A 244 10.26 10.04 -11.56
N ILE A 245 9.98 9.80 -10.27
CA ILE A 245 9.09 10.69 -9.49
C ILE A 245 9.80 10.98 -8.18
N ALA A 246 10.59 12.05 -8.18
CA ALA A 246 11.26 12.56 -6.99
C ALA A 246 10.25 13.35 -6.12
N PRO A 247 10.09 13.04 -4.84
CA PRO A 247 9.46 13.97 -3.91
C PRO A 247 10.45 15.08 -3.54
N SER A 248 9.96 16.32 -3.58
CA SER A 248 10.67 17.53 -3.19
C SER A 248 11.16 17.47 -1.74
N LYS A 249 12.47 17.27 -1.54
CA LYS A 249 13.14 17.45 -0.25
C LYS A 249 13.38 18.95 0.00
N MET A 250 12.70 19.51 1.00
CA MET A 250 13.18 20.71 1.70
C MET A 250 14.36 20.33 2.62
N PRO A 251 15.43 21.13 2.70
CA PRO A 251 16.56 20.84 3.60
C PRO A 251 16.28 21.37 5.02
N LEU A 252 16.46 20.51 6.02
CA LEU A 252 16.62 20.91 7.42
C LEU A 252 18.12 21.21 7.69
N PRO A 253 18.44 22.21 8.54
CA PRO A 253 19.82 22.59 8.84
C PRO A 253 20.49 21.60 9.81
N PRO A 254 21.84 21.53 9.84
CA PRO A 254 22.55 20.60 10.71
C PRO A 254 22.54 21.06 12.17
N THR A 255 22.01 20.20 13.05
CA THR A 255 22.13 20.33 14.51
C THR A 255 23.51 19.87 14.96
N ILE A 256 24.31 20.81 15.46
CA ILE A 256 25.58 20.55 16.13
C ILE A 256 25.29 20.08 17.57
N CYS A 257 25.74 18.89 17.93
CA CYS A 257 25.79 18.42 19.33
C CYS A 257 27.13 18.82 19.96
N PRO A 258 27.15 19.54 21.11
CA PRO A 258 28.37 19.72 21.90
C PRO A 258 28.34 18.89 23.18
N ASN A 259 29.42 18.15 23.44
CA ASN A 259 29.96 17.70 24.75
C ASN A 259 30.92 16.52 24.48
N ARG A 260 32.13 16.38 25.04
CA ARG A 260 32.79 17.00 26.19
C ARG A 260 34.22 16.39 26.25
N ALA A 261 35.26 17.22 26.29
CA ALA A 261 36.54 16.91 26.97
C ALA A 261 37.44 18.18 26.98
N ILE A 262 37.92 18.54 28.16
CA ILE A 262 38.82 19.66 28.52
C ILE A 262 39.92 19.00 29.41
N PRO A 263 41.12 19.58 29.63
CA PRO A 263 42.14 20.10 28.70
C PRO A 263 43.54 19.53 29.03
N LEU A 264 44.58 19.91 28.27
CA LEU A 264 45.92 20.21 28.81
C LEU A 264 46.65 21.15 27.82
N GLY A 265 47.34 22.16 28.34
CA GLY A 265 48.52 22.72 27.66
C GLY A 265 48.45 24.13 27.07
N THR A 266 48.68 25.11 27.95
CA THR A 266 49.64 26.24 27.78
C THR A 266 49.47 27.32 26.70
N ARG A 267 49.41 28.55 27.25
CA ARG A 267 50.09 29.80 26.87
C ARG A 267 49.53 30.67 25.72
N SER A 268 49.41 31.95 26.09
CA SER A 268 49.80 33.14 25.31
C SER A 268 48.70 33.99 24.67
N SER A 269 48.13 34.86 25.52
CA SER A 269 48.07 36.33 25.35
C SER A 269 47.21 37.01 24.26
N ARG A 270 46.58 38.12 24.71
CA ARG A 270 46.04 39.31 24.01
C ARG A 270 44.54 39.23 23.67
N PHE A 271 43.63 39.87 24.43
CA PHE A 271 43.25 41.30 24.56
C PHE A 271 42.39 41.89 23.42
N CYS A 272 41.32 42.59 23.87
CA CYS A 272 40.39 43.53 23.22
C CYS A 272 39.29 42.94 22.32
N ALA A 273 38.00 42.98 22.72
CA ALA A 273 37.06 44.13 22.71
C ALA A 273 36.72 44.55 21.26
N THR A 274 35.47 44.62 20.79
CA THR A 274 34.40 45.53 21.24
C THR A 274 33.10 45.19 20.47
N VAL A 275 31.96 45.28 21.16
CA VAL A 275 30.54 45.25 20.69
C VAL A 275 30.14 46.73 20.40
N PRO A 276 28.93 47.16 19.94
CA PRO A 276 27.79 46.59 19.19
C PRO A 276 27.33 47.50 18.00
N ASN A 277 26.21 47.14 17.35
CA ASN A 277 24.90 47.85 17.43
C ASN A 277 24.13 48.14 16.12
N PHE A 278 22.79 48.08 16.28
CA PHE A 278 21.70 48.74 15.55
C PHE A 278 21.23 48.15 14.20
N ILE A 279 20.02 47.60 14.05
CA ILE A 279 18.62 48.10 14.19
C ILE A 279 17.97 48.48 12.84
N SER A 280 16.90 47.74 12.53
CA SER A 280 15.57 48.20 12.03
C SER A 280 15.10 47.90 10.60
N ARG A 281 13.85 47.37 10.63
CA ARG A 281 12.64 47.75 9.87
C ARG A 281 12.41 47.19 8.46
N ASN A 282 11.46 46.24 8.43
CA ASN A 282 10.16 46.29 7.71
C ASN A 282 10.08 47.11 6.41
N ARG A 283 9.70 46.44 5.30
CA ARG A 283 8.46 46.79 4.57
C ARG A 283 7.98 45.72 3.58
N PHE A 284 6.65 45.57 3.60
CA PHE A 284 5.74 44.99 2.61
C PHE A 284 6.06 45.33 1.14
N ALA A 285 5.83 44.38 0.22
CA ALA A 285 4.96 44.55 -0.96
C ALA A 285 4.93 43.27 -1.84
N ARG A 286 3.72 42.78 -2.13
CA ARG A 286 3.40 42.02 -3.36
C ARG A 286 3.06 43.03 -4.48
N PRO A 287 3.18 42.65 -5.75
CA PRO A 287 1.94 42.45 -6.53
C PRO A 287 1.98 41.28 -7.55
N LEU A 288 0.77 40.87 -7.94
CA LEU A 288 0.40 40.01 -9.07
C LEU A 288 0.95 40.53 -10.42
N CYS A 289 1.25 39.61 -11.36
CA CYS A 289 0.88 39.73 -12.77
C CYS A 289 1.01 38.40 -13.56
N LEU A 290 -0.10 38.05 -14.24
CA LEU A 290 -0.27 37.42 -15.56
C LEU A 290 0.47 36.13 -15.97
N MET A 291 -0.31 35.05 -16.11
CA MET A 291 -0.32 34.09 -17.24
C MET A 291 -1.05 34.73 -18.45
N PRO A 292 -0.97 34.26 -19.73
CA PRO A 292 -0.85 32.85 -20.14
C PRO A 292 0.00 32.54 -21.41
N ALA A 293 0.27 31.25 -21.66
CA ALA A 293 0.56 30.75 -23.01
C ALA A 293 0.13 29.27 -23.13
N LEU A 294 -0.89 29.04 -23.95
CA LEU A 294 -1.44 27.76 -24.36
C LEU A 294 -1.38 27.72 -25.90
N LEU A 295 -0.73 26.72 -26.50
CA LEU A 295 -0.80 26.41 -27.95
C LEU A 295 -0.55 24.89 -28.09
N LEU A 296 -1.59 24.06 -28.15
CA LEU A 296 -2.29 23.54 -29.34
C LEU A 296 -1.43 22.73 -30.31
N LEU A 297 -1.64 21.40 -30.33
CA LEU A 297 -1.67 20.63 -31.57
C LEU A 297 -2.89 19.69 -31.57
N LYS A 298 -3.84 19.98 -32.47
CA LYS A 298 -4.98 19.15 -32.87
C LYS A 298 -4.48 17.99 -33.74
N LEU A 299 -5.04 16.80 -33.56
CA LEU A 299 -5.14 15.82 -34.64
C LEU A 299 -6.61 15.45 -34.84
N SER A 300 -7.02 15.61 -36.10
CA SER A 300 -8.37 15.56 -36.62
C SER A 300 -8.86 14.12 -36.83
N PHE A 301 -10.11 13.88 -36.45
CA PHE A 301 -10.91 12.74 -36.90
C PHE A 301 -11.42 13.03 -38.32
N SER A 302 -11.16 12.15 -39.28
CA SER A 302 -11.84 12.14 -40.58
C SER A 302 -12.62 10.82 -40.75
N ARG A 303 -13.95 10.92 -40.72
CA ARG A 303 -14.88 9.96 -41.33
C ARG A 303 -15.26 10.49 -42.71
N SER A 304 -15.40 9.61 -43.70
CA SER A 304 -16.41 9.59 -44.80
C SER A 304 -15.96 8.61 -45.91
N PRO A 305 -16.84 8.12 -46.80
CA PRO A 305 -18.30 8.08 -46.76
C PRO A 305 -18.88 6.66 -46.57
#